data_AF-A0A9E5J535-F1
#
_entry.id   AF-A0A9E5J535-F1
#
_cell.length_a   1.000
_cell.length_b   1.000
_cell.length_c   1.000
_cell.angle_alpha   90.00
_cell.angle_beta   90.00
_cell.angle_gamma   90.00
#
_symmetry.space_group_name_H-M   'P 1'
#
loop_
_entity.id
_entity.type
_entity.pdbx_description
1 polymer ?
#
loop_
_entity_poly.entity_id
_entity_poly.type
_entity_poly.pdbx_seq_one_letter_code
_entity_poly.pdbx_strand_id
1 'polypeptide(L)'
;LYGSGFLTEGVLEAAGPAADGVMTTLHYSDSLDTPRNNKFRLEYAKAFKMQPDVYAVQGYDTGLLLIQGANAVKGDLSKKPELYKAMEGAVIDSPRGKWTMSKSHNPVQDIYLRVAEKGENKVIGVAAKALADPGTGCRMG
;
A
#
# COMPACT_ATOMS: atom_id res chain seq x y z
N LEU A 1 6.09 -17.63 14.47
CA LEU A 1 7.17 -16.89 13.77
C LEU A 1 6.71 -15.44 13.59
N TYR A 2 7.57 -14.45 13.82
CA TYR A 2 7.27 -13.03 13.64
C TYR A 2 8.21 -12.40 12.62
N GLY A 3 7.70 -11.50 11.77
CA GLY A 3 8.52 -10.81 10.78
C GLY A 3 7.83 -9.60 10.15
N SER A 4 8.50 -8.96 9.18
CA SER A 4 7.85 -7.99 8.30
C SER A 4 6.88 -8.70 7.36
N GLY A 5 5.86 -7.98 6.88
CA GLY A 5 4.84 -8.56 6.01
C GLY A 5 5.37 -9.18 4.73
N PHE A 6 6.47 -8.66 4.19
CA PHE A 6 7.10 -9.16 2.96
C PHE A 6 7.45 -10.66 3.03
N LEU A 7 7.65 -11.21 4.23
CA LEU A 7 7.86 -12.65 4.45
C LEU A 7 6.70 -13.52 3.92
N THR A 8 5.49 -12.99 3.92
CA THR A 8 4.25 -13.71 3.57
C THR A 8 3.57 -13.16 2.31
N GLU A 9 4.05 -12.07 1.72
CA GLU A 9 3.43 -11.51 0.50
C GLU A 9 3.75 -12.37 -0.73
N GLY A 10 2.73 -12.71 -1.52
CA GLY A 10 2.88 -13.42 -2.80
C GLY A 10 3.25 -14.91 -2.71
N VAL A 11 3.45 -15.46 -1.49
CA VAL A 11 3.96 -16.84 -1.30
C VAL A 11 3.01 -17.78 -0.58
N LEU A 12 1.89 -17.29 -0.03
CA LEU A 12 1.01 -18.10 0.83
C LEU A 12 0.40 -19.32 0.12
N GLU A 13 0.05 -19.20 -1.16
CA GLU A 13 -0.47 -20.32 -1.94
C GLU A 13 0.57 -21.45 -2.06
N ALA A 14 1.82 -21.10 -2.36
CA ALA A 14 2.91 -22.07 -2.49
C ALA A 14 3.37 -22.64 -1.14
N ALA A 15 3.34 -21.84 -0.08
CA ALA A 15 3.70 -22.25 1.27
C ALA A 15 2.63 -23.16 1.91
N GLY A 16 1.36 -22.96 1.56
CA GLY A 16 0.24 -23.75 2.07
C GLY A 16 0.15 -23.71 3.61
N PRO A 17 -0.22 -24.83 4.26
CA PRO A 17 -0.38 -24.91 5.72
C PRO A 17 0.88 -24.57 6.53
N ALA A 18 2.07 -24.62 5.93
CA ALA A 18 3.31 -24.28 6.63
C ALA A 18 3.41 -22.79 7.00
N ALA A 19 2.64 -21.92 6.32
CA ALA A 19 2.58 -20.50 6.63
C ALA A 19 1.56 -20.15 7.73
N ASP A 20 0.64 -21.06 8.08
CA ASP A 20 -0.41 -20.76 9.04
C ASP A 20 0.17 -20.38 10.41
N GLY A 21 -0.31 -19.27 10.97
CA GLY A 21 0.16 -18.73 12.24
C GLY A 21 1.44 -17.90 12.17
N VAL A 22 2.03 -17.70 10.99
CA VAL A 22 3.08 -16.69 10.82
C VAL A 22 2.47 -15.30 11.04
N MET A 23 3.04 -14.53 11.95
CA MET A 23 2.57 -13.21 12.30
C MET A 23 3.47 -12.15 11.67
N THR A 24 2.86 -11.14 11.06
CA THR A 24 3.61 -10.07 10.39
C THR A 24 3.04 -8.69 10.65
N THR A 25 3.87 -7.66 10.49
CA THR A 25 3.40 -6.28 10.40
C THR A 25 3.58 -5.72 8.99
N LEU A 26 2.54 -5.10 8.44
CA LEU A 26 2.58 -4.49 7.11
C LEU A 26 1.52 -3.41 6.95
N HIS A 27 1.72 -2.53 5.98
CA HIS A 27 0.80 -1.45 5.63
C HIS A 27 -0.38 -1.88 4.74
N TYR A 28 -0.56 -3.18 4.48
CA TYR A 28 -1.68 -3.72 3.71
C TYR A 28 -2.01 -5.15 4.17
N SER A 29 -3.25 -5.59 3.93
CA SER A 29 -3.73 -6.94 4.21
C SER A 29 -4.84 -7.31 3.24
N ASP A 30 -4.88 -8.58 2.86
CA ASP A 30 -5.94 -9.16 2.03
C ASP A 30 -7.33 -8.92 2.63
N SER A 31 -7.42 -9.02 3.95
CA SER A 31 -8.67 -8.97 4.73
C SER A 31 -9.19 -7.57 5.04
N LEU A 32 -8.58 -6.50 4.50
CA LEU A 32 -9.12 -5.14 4.69
C LEU A 32 -10.48 -5.03 3.99
N ASP A 33 -11.55 -5.08 4.78
CA ASP A 33 -12.92 -5.02 4.26
C ASP A 33 -13.35 -3.57 4.00
N THR A 34 -12.92 -3.05 2.84
CA THR A 34 -13.35 -1.75 2.34
C THR A 34 -13.85 -1.88 0.91
N PRO A 35 -14.82 -1.07 0.47
CA PRO A 35 -15.28 -1.09 -0.92
C PRO A 35 -14.15 -0.91 -1.94
N ARG A 36 -13.12 -0.10 -1.60
CA ARG A 36 -11.97 0.14 -2.47
C ARG A 36 -11.10 -1.11 -2.62
N ASN A 37 -10.79 -1.78 -1.51
CA ASN A 37 -9.98 -3.00 -1.53
C ASN A 37 -10.72 -4.14 -2.23
N ASN A 38 -11.99 -4.36 -1.88
CA ASN A 38 -12.81 -5.43 -2.45
C ASN A 38 -12.92 -5.27 -3.98
N LYS A 39 -13.13 -4.05 -4.46
CA LYS A 39 -13.13 -3.75 -5.90
C LYS A 39 -11.76 -3.99 -6.54
N PHE A 40 -10.68 -3.52 -5.91
CA PHE A 40 -9.32 -3.71 -6.43
C PHE A 40 -8.96 -5.20 -6.56
N ARG A 41 -9.18 -6.00 -5.51
CA ARG A 41 -8.94 -7.44 -5.51
C ARG A 41 -9.75 -8.16 -6.59
N LEU A 42 -11.04 -7.83 -6.72
CA LEU A 42 -11.90 -8.41 -7.75
C LEU A 42 -11.40 -8.11 -9.17
N GLU A 43 -11.11 -6.84 -9.48
CA GLU A 43 -10.64 -6.45 -10.81
C GLU A 43 -9.25 -7.01 -11.14
N TYR A 44 -8.36 -7.06 -10.15
CA TYR A 44 -7.04 -7.67 -10.31
C TYR A 44 -7.16 -9.17 -10.61
N ALA A 45 -7.98 -9.91 -9.85
CA ALA A 45 -8.21 -11.33 -10.09
C ALA A 45 -8.83 -11.61 -11.47
N LYS A 46 -9.74 -10.75 -11.94
CA LYS A 46 -10.30 -10.87 -13.30
C LYS A 46 -9.22 -10.71 -14.37
N ALA A 47 -8.33 -9.73 -14.21
CA ALA A 47 -7.29 -9.39 -15.17
C ALA A 47 -6.14 -10.40 -15.18
N PHE A 48 -5.66 -10.82 -14.01
CA PHE A 48 -4.41 -11.57 -13.88
C PHE A 48 -4.59 -13.01 -13.40
N LYS A 49 -5.82 -13.43 -13.07
CA LYS A 49 -6.14 -14.78 -12.56
C LYS A 49 -5.43 -15.15 -11.26
N MET A 50 -5.01 -14.16 -10.48
CA MET A 50 -4.40 -14.30 -9.16
C MET A 50 -4.85 -13.16 -8.24
N GLN A 51 -4.74 -13.33 -6.92
CA GLN A 51 -5.03 -12.25 -5.97
C GLN A 51 -3.84 -11.26 -5.90
N PRO A 52 -4.09 -9.95 -5.69
CA PRO A 52 -3.02 -8.98 -5.52
C PRO A 52 -2.43 -9.04 -4.11
N ASP A 53 -1.15 -8.70 -4.02
CA ASP A 53 -0.42 -8.50 -2.76
C ASP A 53 -0.06 -7.01 -2.57
N VAL A 54 0.76 -6.71 -1.55
CA VAL A 54 1.22 -5.35 -1.29
C VAL A 54 1.96 -4.71 -2.48
N TYR A 55 2.67 -5.48 -3.29
CA TYR A 55 3.45 -4.94 -4.41
C TYR A 55 2.52 -4.46 -5.52
N ALA A 56 1.44 -5.20 -5.77
CA ALA A 56 0.37 -4.77 -6.65
C ALA A 56 -0.31 -3.48 -6.15
N VAL A 57 -0.55 -3.38 -4.83
CA VAL A 57 -1.11 -2.16 -4.22
C VAL A 57 -0.16 -0.97 -4.39
N GLN A 58 1.14 -1.14 -4.19
CA GLN A 58 2.13 -0.08 -4.38
C GLN A 58 2.19 0.42 -5.83
N GLY A 59 2.09 -0.48 -6.81
CA GLY A 59 1.99 -0.13 -8.23
C GLY A 59 0.70 0.64 -8.54
N TYR A 60 -0.43 0.17 -7.99
CA TYR A 60 -1.73 0.84 -8.15
C TYR A 60 -1.71 2.26 -7.58
N ASP A 61 -1.16 2.43 -6.38
CA ASP A 61 -1.00 3.72 -5.70
C ASP A 61 -0.09 4.68 -6.48
N THR A 62 0.99 4.16 -7.07
CA THR A 62 1.85 4.94 -7.95
C THR A 62 1.07 5.49 -9.14
N GLY A 63 0.21 4.67 -9.76
CA GLY A 63 -0.67 5.11 -10.84
C GLY A 63 -1.63 6.23 -10.40
N LEU A 64 -2.25 6.10 -9.22
CA LEU A 64 -3.12 7.13 -8.66
C LEU A 64 -2.38 8.46 -8.46
N LEU A 65 -1.17 8.40 -7.89
CA LEU A 65 -0.34 9.58 -7.66
C LEU A 65 0.03 10.28 -8.97
N LEU A 66 0.48 9.52 -9.97
CA LEU A 66 0.85 10.07 -11.27
C LEU A 66 -0.34 10.69 -11.99
N ILE A 67 -1.53 10.07 -11.92
CA ILE A 67 -2.76 10.62 -12.50
C ILE A 67 -3.13 11.94 -11.82
N GLN A 68 -3.06 12.01 -10.48
CA GLN A 68 -3.35 13.26 -9.76
C GLN A 68 -2.38 14.38 -10.15
N GLY A 69 -1.08 14.09 -10.23
CA GLY A 69 -0.08 15.03 -10.69
C GLY A 69 -0.33 15.50 -12.13
N ALA A 70 -0.51 14.57 -13.06
CA ALA A 70 -0.75 14.89 -14.47
C ALA A 70 -2.03 15.73 -14.67
N ASN A 71 -3.10 15.44 -13.94
CA ASN A 71 -4.33 16.22 -13.97
C ASN A 71 -4.13 17.66 -13.47
N ALA A 72 -3.32 17.86 -12.43
CA ALA A 72 -3.03 19.19 -11.89
C ALA A 72 -2.33 20.10 -12.90
N VAL A 73 -1.47 19.53 -13.75
CA VAL A 73 -0.80 20.25 -14.84
C VAL A 73 -1.52 20.13 -16.19
N LYS A 74 -2.75 19.60 -16.21
CA LYS A 74 -3.57 19.41 -17.41
C LYS A 74 -2.84 18.63 -18.52
N GLY A 75 -2.00 17.67 -18.14
CA GLY A 75 -1.20 16.84 -19.03
C GLY A 75 0.14 17.45 -19.48
N ASP A 76 0.43 18.71 -19.16
CA ASP A 76 1.73 19.32 -19.47
C ASP A 76 2.79 18.93 -18.42
N LEU A 77 3.39 17.75 -18.62
CA LEU A 77 4.41 17.21 -17.71
C LEU A 77 5.72 17.99 -17.69
N SER A 78 5.88 19.01 -18.55
CA SER A 78 7.05 19.90 -18.50
C SER A 78 6.99 20.90 -17.34
N LYS A 79 5.79 21.14 -16.78
CA LYS A 79 5.53 21.97 -15.58
C LYS A 79 5.93 21.25 -14.30
N LYS A 80 7.21 20.92 -14.19
CA LYS A 80 7.77 20.11 -13.10
C LYS A 80 7.47 20.68 -11.70
N PRO A 81 7.65 21.99 -11.43
CA PRO A 81 7.36 22.53 -10.10
C PRO A 81 5.92 22.31 -9.66
N GLU A 82 4.96 22.56 -10.56
CA GLU A 82 3.54 22.39 -10.29
C GLU A 82 3.15 20.91 -10.19
N LEU A 83 3.73 20.06 -11.04
CA LEU A 83 3.56 18.62 -11.01
C LEU A 83 4.01 18.03 -9.67
N TYR A 84 5.22 18.38 -9.22
CA TYR A 84 5.79 17.87 -7.97
C TYR A 84 4.99 18.36 -6.77
N LYS A 85 4.66 19.65 -6.72
CA LYS A 85 3.83 20.22 -5.66
C LYS A 85 2.47 19.53 -5.55
N ALA A 86 1.87 19.16 -6.68
CA ALA A 86 0.59 18.43 -6.68
C ALA A 86 0.73 17.01 -6.12
N MET A 87 1.80 16.30 -6.49
CA MET A 87 2.07 14.94 -5.97
C MET A 87 2.43 14.95 -4.48
N GLU A 88 3.21 15.93 -4.03
CA GLU A 88 3.57 16.11 -2.61
C GLU A 88 2.34 16.36 -1.73
N GLY A 89 1.36 17.11 -2.24
CA GLY A 89 0.10 17.41 -1.56
C GLY A 89 -1.00 16.37 -1.76
N ALA A 90 -0.73 15.27 -2.45
CA ALA A 90 -1.74 14.28 -2.82
C ALA A 90 -2.30 13.52 -1.60
N VAL A 91 -3.61 13.29 -1.63
CA VAL A 91 -4.28 12.29 -0.78
C VAL A 91 -4.63 11.12 -1.69
N ILE A 92 -4.04 9.96 -1.40
CA ILE A 92 -4.24 8.75 -2.21
C ILE A 92 -5.30 7.88 -1.56
N ASP A 93 -6.40 7.64 -2.30
CA ASP A 93 -7.45 6.70 -1.92
C ASP A 93 -7.09 5.28 -2.38
N SER A 94 -6.28 4.60 -1.56
CA SER A 94 -5.69 3.30 -1.86
C SER A 94 -6.55 2.13 -1.37
N PRO A 95 -6.40 0.92 -1.96
CA PRO A 95 -6.87 -0.34 -1.35
C PRO A 95 -6.43 -0.53 0.11
N ARG A 96 -5.28 0.04 0.51
CA ARG A 96 -4.79 -0.04 1.91
C ARG A 96 -5.41 0.99 2.86
N GLY A 97 -6.33 1.81 2.37
CA GLY A 97 -6.86 2.99 3.06
C GLY A 97 -6.19 4.28 2.59
N LYS A 98 -6.77 5.42 2.99
CA LYS A 98 -6.26 6.72 2.59
C LYS A 98 -4.91 7.00 3.23
N TRP A 99 -3.97 7.53 2.44
CA TRP A 99 -2.66 7.95 2.93
C TRP A 99 -2.21 9.25 2.25
N THR A 100 -1.27 9.95 2.89
CA THR A 100 -0.64 11.19 2.38
C THR A 100 0.87 11.06 2.43
N MET A 101 1.60 11.92 1.72
CA MET A 101 3.05 11.99 1.86
C MET A 101 3.47 12.78 3.09
N SER A 102 4.56 12.34 3.72
CA SER A 102 5.33 13.13 4.68
C SER A 102 6.13 14.20 3.94
N LYS A 103 6.77 15.11 4.70
CA LYS A 103 7.73 16.08 4.15
C LYS A 103 8.95 15.44 3.49
N SER A 104 9.26 14.18 3.82
CA SER A 104 10.33 13.38 3.19
C SER A 104 9.82 12.52 2.03
N HIS A 105 8.59 12.77 1.55
CA HIS A 105 7.93 12.06 0.45
C HIS A 105 7.70 10.57 0.72
N ASN A 106 7.60 10.18 2.00
CA ASN A 106 7.25 8.82 2.40
C ASN A 106 5.76 8.73 2.78
N PRO A 107 5.04 7.63 2.48
CA PRO A 107 3.64 7.50 2.88
C PRO A 107 3.45 7.53 4.40
N VAL A 108 2.49 8.34 4.87
CA VAL A 108 1.95 8.32 6.22
C VAL A 108 0.71 7.42 6.21
N GLN A 109 0.81 6.27 6.87
CA GLN A 109 -0.13 5.17 6.67
C GLN A 109 -0.26 4.27 7.91
N ASP A 110 -1.37 3.54 7.99
CA ASP A 110 -1.54 2.54 9.04
C ASP A 110 -0.63 1.32 8.78
N ILE A 111 -0.08 0.76 9.86
CA ILE A 111 0.63 -0.53 9.88
C ILE A 111 -0.24 -1.50 10.67
N TYR A 112 -0.64 -2.59 10.03
CA TYR A 112 -1.48 -3.63 10.61
C TYR A 112 -0.62 -4.74 11.20
N LEU A 113 -1.06 -5.29 12.34
CA LEU A 113 -0.64 -6.61 12.80
C LEU A 113 -1.51 -7.66 12.11
N ARG A 114 -0.87 -8.69 11.56
CA ARG A 114 -1.52 -9.71 10.73
C ARG A 114 -1.10 -11.11 11.12
N VAL A 115 -1.96 -12.08 10.79
CA VAL A 115 -1.66 -13.52 10.84
C VAL A 115 -1.97 -14.15 9.50
N ALA A 116 -1.06 -14.99 9.00
CA ALA A 116 -1.34 -15.84 7.86
C ALA A 116 -2.30 -16.96 8.29
N GLU A 117 -3.45 -17.08 7.63
CA GLU A 117 -4.44 -18.11 7.90
C GLU A 117 -5.15 -18.48 6.59
N LYS A 118 -5.07 -19.77 6.20
CA LYS A 118 -5.79 -20.32 5.04
C LYS A 118 -5.49 -19.58 3.73
N GLY A 119 -4.21 -19.26 3.52
CA GLY A 119 -3.75 -18.62 2.29
C GLY A 119 -3.94 -17.10 2.23
N GLU A 120 -4.43 -16.47 3.30
CA GLU A 120 -4.60 -15.01 3.38
C GLU A 120 -3.88 -14.41 4.58
N ASN A 121 -3.40 -13.17 4.43
CA ASN A 121 -2.95 -12.37 5.56
C ASN A 121 -4.16 -11.65 6.18
N LYS A 122 -4.57 -12.07 7.38
CA LYS A 122 -5.69 -11.47 8.11
C LYS A 122 -5.24 -10.41 9.11
N VAL A 123 -5.87 -9.25 9.11
CA VAL A 123 -5.66 -8.22 10.14
C VAL A 123 -6.19 -8.72 11.47
N ILE A 124 -5.37 -8.61 12.50
CA ILE A 124 -5.76 -8.90 13.90
C ILE A 124 -5.58 -7.68 14.81
N GLY A 125 -5.09 -6.57 14.26
CA GLY A 125 -4.97 -5.29 14.96
C GLY A 125 -4.25 -4.24 14.13
N VAL A 126 -4.24 -3.01 14.64
CA VAL A 126 -3.43 -1.91 14.10
C VAL A 126 -2.18 -1.79 14.98
N ALA A 127 -1.02 -2.11 14.44
CA ALA A 127 0.26 -2.02 15.15
C ALA A 127 0.73 -0.56 15.30
N ALA A 128 0.50 0.27 14.28
CA ALA A 128 0.73 1.71 14.33
C ALA A 128 -0.28 2.42 13.42
N LYS A 129 -0.90 3.49 13.92
CA LYS A 129 -1.86 4.29 13.15
C LYS A 129 -1.16 5.49 12.55
N ALA A 130 -1.38 5.77 11.26
CA ALA A 130 -0.83 6.90 10.52
C ALA A 130 0.67 7.10 10.80
N LEU A 131 1.44 6.02 10.73
CA LEU A 131 2.87 6.03 11.01
C LEU A 131 3.57 6.92 9.97
N ALA A 132 4.23 7.97 10.45
CA ALA A 132 5.08 8.83 9.66
C ALA A 132 6.55 8.49 9.92
N ASP A 133 7.34 8.41 8.86
CA ASP A 133 8.79 8.37 8.97
C ASP A 133 9.29 9.73 9.53
N PRO A 134 10.14 9.75 10.58
CA PRO A 134 10.73 10.99 11.08
C PRO A 134 11.61 11.70 10.06
N GLY A 135 12.05 11.02 8.99
CA GLY A 135 12.87 11.63 7.94
C GLY A 135 14.28 11.99 8.41
N THR A 136 14.79 11.29 9.42
CA THR A 136 16.10 11.56 10.02
C THR A 136 17.20 11.53 8.97
N GLY A 137 17.89 12.67 8.79
CA GLY A 137 18.95 12.82 7.79
C GLY A 137 18.48 13.27 6.41
N CYS A 138 17.17 13.36 6.17
CA CYS A 138 16.62 13.94 4.95
C CYS A 138 16.91 15.45 4.92
N ARG A 139 17.55 15.91 3.83
CA ARG A 139 17.81 17.32 3.56
C ARG A 139 17.11 17.69 2.26
N MET A 140 15.84 18.08 2.37
CA MET A 140 15.08 18.62 1.25
C MET A 140 15.64 20.02 0.95
N GLY A 141 16.07 20.23 -0.29
CA GLY A 141 16.64 21.48 -0.78
C GLY A 141 15.60 22.53 -1.10
#